data_AF-A0A8D8ASJ0-F1
#
_entry.id   AF-A0A8D8ASJ0-F1
#
_cell.length_a   1.000
_cell.length_b   1.000
_cell.length_c   1.000
_cell.angle_alpha   90.00
_cell.angle_beta   90.00
_cell.angle_gamma   90.00
#
_symmetry.space_group_name_H-M   'P 1'
#
loop_
_entity.id
_entity.type
_entity.pdbx_description
1 polymer ?
#
loop_
_entity_poly.entity_id
_entity_poly.type
_entity_poly.pdbx_seq_one_letter_code
_entity_poly.pdbx_strand_id
1 'polypeptide(L)'
;QLKHLFGIPSNARGFFQTVYSLSAKITQFSAGDLVLGGIAIGFLLALRQITKIPVKEDTAGGRFLKKFLWYVSLSRNALIVLITSTVAYRWSNSGEDEVPFKLSGHVKAGIPGFELPIHNVHVGNETIPYFEVVKDLGSSLILVPLVAILANVSIAKAFTAGKIVDASQEMIALGLCNIFGSCFSAMPTCGAFTRSAVSHSSGVRTPLAGMYSAIMTLLALSLLTPYFYFIPKTTLAAVLIVSVAFMVSNL
;
A
#
# COMPACT_ATOMS: atom_id res chain seq x y z
N GLN A 1 1.74 11.59 3.15
CA GLN A 1 2.23 10.67 4.20
C GLN A 1 2.64 11.42 5.46
N LEU A 2 3.44 12.49 5.37
CA LEU A 2 3.82 13.30 6.55
C LEU A 2 2.63 13.76 7.39
N LYS A 3 1.54 14.24 6.78
CA LYS A 3 0.32 14.62 7.53
C LYS A 3 -0.26 13.51 8.41
N HIS A 4 -0.17 12.26 7.94
CA HIS A 4 -0.65 11.10 8.71
C HIS A 4 0.35 10.71 9.79
N LEU A 5 1.66 10.81 9.52
CA LEU A 5 2.70 10.57 10.52
C LEU A 5 2.63 11.55 11.70
N PHE A 6 2.33 12.82 11.42
CA PHE A 6 2.19 13.88 12.44
C PHE A 6 0.77 14.02 13.01
N GLY A 7 -0.20 13.23 12.52
CA GLY A 7 -1.59 13.31 12.96
C GLY A 7 -2.33 14.60 12.57
N ILE A 8 -1.82 15.41 11.63
CA ILE A 8 -2.39 16.73 11.30
C ILE A 8 -3.59 16.59 10.34
N PRO A 9 -4.80 17.07 10.69
CA PRO A 9 -5.93 17.10 9.78
C PRO A 9 -5.75 18.18 8.70
N SER A 10 -5.48 17.74 7.47
CA SER A 10 -5.34 18.63 6.32
C SER A 10 -6.03 18.06 5.08
N ASN A 11 -6.95 18.86 4.53
CA ASN A 11 -7.61 18.66 3.24
C ASN A 11 -6.86 19.35 2.08
N ALA A 12 -5.64 19.85 2.32
CA ALA A 12 -4.83 20.47 1.29
C ALA A 12 -4.60 19.51 0.11
N ARG A 13 -4.78 20.04 -1.11
CA ARG A 13 -4.59 19.29 -2.36
C ARG A 13 -3.33 19.85 -3.05
N GLY A 14 -2.39 18.97 -3.38
CA GLY A 14 -1.11 19.37 -3.98
C GLY A 14 0.04 19.56 -2.99
N PHE A 15 1.27 19.48 -3.50
CA PHE A 15 2.49 19.42 -2.69
C PHE A 15 2.71 20.67 -1.85
N PHE A 16 2.76 21.85 -2.50
CA PHE A 16 3.05 23.11 -1.82
C PHE A 16 2.00 23.48 -0.77
N GLN A 17 0.71 23.29 -1.08
CA GLN A 17 -0.36 23.51 -0.11
C GLN A 17 -0.27 22.54 1.08
N THR A 18 0.13 21.29 0.83
CA THR A 18 0.35 20.33 1.91
C THR A 18 1.51 20.77 2.79
N VAL A 19 2.64 21.20 2.21
CA VAL A 19 3.80 21.70 2.97
C VAL A 19 3.43 22.93 3.81
N TYR A 20 2.74 23.90 3.20
CA TYR A 20 2.28 25.10 3.89
C TYR A 20 1.29 24.79 5.02
N SER A 21 0.30 23.92 4.77
CA SER A 21 -0.64 23.52 5.83
C SER A 21 0.05 22.75 6.96
N LEU A 22 1.14 22.03 6.67
CA LEU A 22 1.93 21.32 7.67
C LEU A 22 2.72 22.29 8.55
N SER A 23 3.35 23.31 7.95
CA SER A 23 4.09 24.33 8.69
C SER A 23 3.16 25.24 9.51
N ALA A 24 2.02 25.64 8.95
CA ALA A 24 1.04 26.47 9.63
C ALA A 24 0.34 25.75 10.81
N LYS A 25 0.21 24.42 10.76
CA LYS A 25 -0.45 23.61 11.81
C LYS A 25 0.53 22.77 12.62
N ILE A 26 1.81 23.15 12.66
CA ILE A 26 2.86 22.36 13.33
C ILE A 26 2.61 22.19 14.84
N THR A 27 1.80 23.05 15.46
CA THR A 27 1.42 22.99 16.88
C THR A 27 0.23 22.08 17.18
N GLN A 28 -0.51 21.59 16.17
CA GLN A 28 -1.68 20.71 16.34
C GLN A 28 -1.33 19.22 16.17
N PHE A 29 -0.13 18.81 16.56
CA PHE A 29 0.31 17.42 16.42
C PHE A 29 -0.41 16.52 17.43
N SER A 30 -0.74 15.30 17.01
CA SER A 30 -1.15 14.24 17.94
C SER A 30 0.11 13.54 18.45
N ALA A 31 0.37 13.64 19.76
CA ALA A 31 1.52 12.98 20.38
C ALA A 31 1.45 11.46 20.21
N GLY A 32 0.25 10.87 20.28
CA GLY A 32 0.06 9.43 20.10
C GLY A 32 0.41 8.96 18.68
N ASP A 33 0.01 9.72 17.65
CA ASP A 33 0.38 9.43 16.27
C ASP A 33 1.91 9.52 16.07
N LEU A 34 2.56 10.55 16.62
CA LEU A 34 4.01 10.74 16.46
C LEU A 34 4.82 9.62 17.13
N VAL A 35 4.47 9.25 18.36
CA VAL A 35 5.14 8.17 19.09
C VAL A 35 4.95 6.83 18.37
N LEU A 36 3.71 6.51 17.97
CA LEU A 36 3.41 5.27 17.24
C LEU A 36 4.15 5.23 15.89
N GLY A 37 4.21 6.36 15.18
CA GLY A 37 4.94 6.49 13.92
C GLY A 37 6.44 6.28 14.10
N GLY A 38 7.04 6.90 15.12
CA GLY A 38 8.44 6.71 15.47
C GLY A 38 8.78 5.26 15.82
N ILE A 39 7.95 4.61 16.65
CA ILE A 39 8.10 3.19 17.00
C ILE A 39 7.96 2.31 15.75
N ALA A 40 6.98 2.58 14.89
CA ALA A 40 6.79 1.81 13.65
C ALA A 40 7.99 1.94 12.71
N ILE A 41 8.54 3.14 12.53
CA ILE A 41 9.76 3.35 11.73
C ILE A 41 10.95 2.61 12.36
N GLY A 42 11.16 2.78 13.66
CA GLY A 42 12.23 2.11 14.40
C GLY A 42 12.16 0.58 14.27
N PHE A 43 10.97 0.01 14.43
CA PHE A 43 10.71 -1.43 14.26
C PHE A 43 11.00 -1.92 12.84
N LEU A 44 10.52 -1.19 11.81
CA LEU A 44 10.76 -1.54 10.42
C LEU A 44 12.26 -1.51 10.06
N LEU A 45 12.99 -0.52 10.58
CA LEU A 45 14.44 -0.41 10.40
C LEU A 45 15.20 -1.49 11.18
N ALA A 46 14.78 -1.79 12.41
CA ALA A 46 15.38 -2.84 13.23
C ALA A 46 15.22 -4.23 12.60
N LEU A 47 14.00 -4.61 12.19
CA LEU A 47 13.77 -5.89 11.50
C LEU A 47 14.54 -6.00 10.19
N ARG A 48 14.82 -4.88 9.51
CA ARG A 48 15.69 -4.86 8.34
C ARG A 48 17.15 -5.13 8.70
N GLN A 49 17.64 -4.64 9.84
CA GLN A 49 19.01 -4.88 10.27
C GLN A 49 19.26 -6.35 10.67
N ILE A 50 18.23 -7.07 11.10
CA ILE A 50 18.34 -8.49 11.50
C ILE A 50 18.90 -9.38 10.37
N THR A 51 18.59 -9.09 9.10
CA THR A 51 19.12 -9.88 7.97
C THR A 51 20.60 -9.59 7.67
N LYS A 52 21.19 -8.56 8.27
CA LYS A 52 22.62 -8.24 8.13
C LYS A 52 23.50 -9.00 9.14
N ILE A 53 22.90 -9.67 10.13
CA ILE A 53 23.64 -10.44 11.13
C ILE A 53 24.30 -11.64 10.44
N PRO A 54 25.64 -11.78 10.50
CA PRO A 54 26.33 -12.90 9.88
C PRO A 54 26.02 -14.19 10.67
N VAL A 55 25.11 -15.00 10.14
CA VAL A 55 24.80 -16.33 10.69
C VAL A 55 25.70 -17.36 10.03
N LYS A 56 26.46 -18.13 10.82
CA LYS A 56 27.26 -19.27 10.32
C LYS A 56 26.33 -20.33 9.76
N GLU A 57 26.49 -20.67 8.48
CA GLU A 57 25.65 -21.67 7.78
C GLU A 57 26.15 -23.11 7.92
N ASP A 58 27.27 -23.31 8.63
CA ASP A 58 27.96 -24.60 8.74
C ASP A 58 27.10 -25.68 9.44
N THR A 59 26.09 -25.28 10.20
CA THR A 59 25.18 -26.18 10.91
C THR A 59 23.76 -26.11 10.34
N ALA A 60 23.01 -27.23 10.40
CA ALA A 60 21.60 -27.27 9.99
C ALA A 60 20.74 -26.21 10.69
N GLY A 61 21.02 -25.95 11.98
CA GLY A 61 20.38 -24.88 12.75
C GLY A 61 20.70 -23.46 12.26
N GLY A 62 21.92 -23.21 11.77
CA GLY A 62 22.31 -21.92 11.19
C GLY A 62 21.57 -21.61 9.89
N ARG A 63 21.42 -22.61 9.00
CA ARG A 63 20.62 -22.48 7.77
C ARG A 63 19.14 -22.23 8.07
N PHE A 64 18.58 -22.93 9.06
CA PHE A 64 17.20 -22.69 9.50
C PHE A 64 17.02 -21.28 10.06
N LEU A 65 17.92 -20.84 10.95
CA LEU A 65 17.88 -19.51 11.55
C LEU A 65 17.96 -18.41 10.47
N LYS A 66 18.87 -18.52 9.50
CA LYS A 66 18.97 -17.55 8.41
C LYS A 66 17.70 -17.46 7.57
N LYS A 67 17.09 -18.61 7.23
CA LYS A 67 15.79 -18.65 6.53
C LYS A 67 14.70 -17.99 7.37
N PHE A 68 14.61 -18.32 8.65
CA PHE A 68 13.63 -17.74 9.57
C PHE A 68 13.79 -16.22 9.68
N LEU A 69 15.01 -15.72 9.88
CA LEU A 69 15.30 -14.28 9.96
C LEU A 69 14.94 -13.55 8.65
N TRP A 70 15.21 -14.18 7.50
CA TRP A 70 14.81 -13.64 6.21
C TRP A 70 13.28 -13.55 6.09
N TYR A 71 12.54 -14.59 6.48
CA TYR A 71 11.06 -14.56 6.50
C TYR A 71 10.51 -13.48 7.44
N VAL A 72 11.04 -13.36 8.66
CA VAL A 72 10.61 -12.32 9.62
C VAL A 72 10.85 -10.91 9.06
N SER A 73 12.02 -10.68 8.45
CA SER A 73 12.35 -9.39 7.83
C SER A 73 11.51 -9.10 6.59
N LEU A 74 11.14 -10.13 5.82
CA LEU A 74 10.24 -10.01 4.67
C LEU A 74 8.82 -9.62 5.12
N SER A 75 8.33 -10.22 6.19
CA SER A 75 7.00 -9.98 6.75
C SER A 75 6.91 -8.74 7.65
N ARG A 76 7.98 -7.94 7.79
CA ARG A 76 8.05 -6.76 8.69
C ARG A 76 6.86 -5.80 8.57
N ASN A 77 6.40 -5.55 7.33
CA ASN A 77 5.28 -4.65 7.06
C ASN A 77 3.95 -5.22 7.59
N ALA A 78 3.73 -6.52 7.43
CA ALA A 78 2.55 -7.19 7.96
C ALA A 78 2.61 -7.29 9.50
N LEU A 79 3.79 -7.61 10.05
CA LEU A 79 3.99 -7.73 11.49
C LEU A 79 3.70 -6.41 12.21
N ILE A 80 4.24 -5.28 11.74
CA ILE A 80 3.99 -4.00 12.41
C ILE A 80 2.51 -3.63 12.37
N VAL A 81 1.82 -3.85 11.24
CA VAL A 81 0.39 -3.55 11.12
C VAL A 81 -0.44 -4.44 12.04
N LEU A 82 -0.13 -5.73 12.14
CA LEU A 82 -0.83 -6.65 13.06
C LEU A 82 -0.58 -6.27 14.52
N ILE A 83 0.66 -5.93 14.89
CA ILE A 83 1.02 -5.52 16.25
C ILE A 83 0.28 -4.24 16.62
N THR A 84 0.37 -3.19 15.80
CA THR A 84 -0.25 -1.90 16.12
C THR A 84 -1.78 -1.97 16.07
N SER A 85 -2.36 -2.78 15.18
CA SER A 85 -3.80 -3.05 15.15
C SER A 85 -4.27 -3.83 16.39
N THR A 86 -3.49 -4.80 16.89
CA THR A 86 -3.81 -5.52 18.13
C THR A 86 -3.73 -4.60 19.36
N VAL A 87 -2.73 -3.72 19.40
CA VAL A 87 -2.61 -2.69 20.46
C VAL A 87 -3.80 -1.73 20.41
N ALA A 88 -4.18 -1.26 19.22
CA ALA A 88 -5.34 -0.40 19.04
C ALA A 88 -6.65 -1.07 19.48
N TYR A 89 -6.83 -2.36 19.14
CA TYR A 89 -7.99 -3.14 19.57
C TYR A 89 -8.04 -3.29 21.09
N ARG A 90 -6.91 -3.63 21.73
CA ARG A 90 -6.83 -3.72 23.20
C ARG A 90 -7.12 -2.40 23.89
N TRP A 91 -6.63 -1.30 23.35
CA TRP A 91 -6.92 0.03 23.88
C TRP A 91 -8.41 0.36 23.79
N SER A 92 -9.01 0.13 22.62
CA SER A 92 -10.44 0.35 22.39
C SER A 92 -11.34 -0.47 23.31
N ASN A 93 -10.90 -1.65 23.75
CA ASN A 93 -11.65 -2.51 24.67
C ASN A 93 -11.38 -2.22 26.15
N SER A 94 -10.34 -1.45 26.49
CA SER A 94 -9.94 -1.19 27.88
C SER A 94 -10.78 -0.12 28.58
N GLY A 95 -11.77 0.46 27.88
CA GLY A 95 -12.71 1.44 28.46
C GLY A 95 -12.12 2.82 28.72
N GLU A 96 -10.88 3.09 28.31
CA GLU A 96 -10.30 4.43 28.28
C GLU A 96 -10.89 5.25 27.13
N ASP A 97 -10.98 6.57 27.35
CA ASP A 97 -11.36 7.55 26.33
C ASP A 97 -10.54 7.40 25.04
N GLU A 98 -11.15 7.82 23.93
CA GLU A 98 -10.71 7.75 22.53
C GLU A 98 -9.24 7.34 22.29
N VAL A 99 -9.05 6.30 21.46
CA VAL A 99 -7.72 5.82 21.02
C VAL A 99 -6.81 7.00 20.63
N PRO A 100 -5.59 7.11 21.19
CA PRO A 100 -4.77 8.33 21.09
C PRO A 100 -4.17 8.60 19.70
N PHE A 101 -4.52 7.80 18.69
CA PHE A 101 -4.03 7.89 17.33
C PHE A 101 -5.14 7.59 16.31
N LYS A 102 -4.97 8.11 15.10
CA LYS A 102 -6.04 8.06 14.08
C LYS A 102 -6.12 6.70 13.42
N LEU A 103 -7.27 6.05 13.57
CA LEU A 103 -7.58 4.76 12.95
C LEU A 103 -8.03 4.90 11.48
N SER A 104 -7.94 3.80 10.74
CA SER A 104 -8.36 3.69 9.34
C SER A 104 -9.85 4.02 9.19
N GLY A 105 -10.67 3.52 10.12
CA GLY A 105 -12.13 3.67 10.11
C GLY A 105 -12.83 2.53 9.36
N HIS A 106 -14.12 2.68 9.10
CA HIS A 106 -14.91 1.62 8.46
C HIS A 106 -14.46 1.33 7.03
N VAL A 107 -14.18 0.06 6.78
CA VAL A 107 -13.92 -0.48 5.44
C VAL A 107 -15.16 -1.26 5.03
N LYS A 108 -15.69 -0.99 3.83
CA LYS A 108 -16.82 -1.75 3.28
C LYS A 108 -16.35 -3.18 2.99
N ALA A 109 -17.01 -4.16 3.59
CA ALA A 109 -16.69 -5.56 3.37
C ALA A 109 -17.17 -6.02 1.98
N GLY A 110 -16.49 -7.03 1.43
CA GLY A 110 -16.89 -7.71 0.21
C GLY A 110 -16.39 -7.08 -1.10
N ILE A 111 -16.84 -7.66 -2.21
CA ILE A 111 -16.55 -7.17 -3.55
C ILE A 111 -17.54 -6.05 -3.86
N PRO A 112 -17.08 -4.90 -4.39
CA PRO A 112 -17.99 -3.85 -4.84
C PRO A 112 -18.95 -4.39 -5.93
N GLY A 113 -20.13 -3.79 -6.03
CA GLY A 113 -21.08 -4.14 -7.08
C GLY A 113 -20.50 -3.91 -8.47
N PHE A 114 -21.00 -4.66 -9.45
CA PHE A 114 -20.68 -4.40 -10.85
C PHE A 114 -21.40 -3.12 -11.30
N GLU A 115 -20.64 -2.10 -11.67
CA GLU A 115 -21.15 -0.81 -12.14
C GLU A 115 -20.32 -0.35 -13.33
N LEU A 116 -20.96 -0.03 -14.45
CA LEU A 116 -20.23 0.49 -15.62
C LEU A 116 -19.67 1.87 -15.28
N PRO A 117 -18.41 2.20 -15.65
CA PRO A 117 -17.80 3.49 -15.31
C PRO A 117 -18.44 4.70 -16.04
N ILE A 118 -19.30 4.44 -17.03
CA ILE A 118 -20.00 5.46 -17.82
C ILE A 118 -21.36 5.76 -17.19
N HIS A 119 -21.35 6.30 -15.98
CA HIS A 119 -22.56 6.69 -15.25
C HIS A 119 -22.42 8.07 -14.60
N ASN A 120 -23.57 8.67 -14.27
CA ASN A 120 -23.60 9.95 -13.55
C ASN A 120 -23.27 9.71 -12.07
N VAL A 121 -22.31 10.47 -11.54
CA VAL A 121 -21.82 10.30 -10.17
C VAL A 121 -22.69 11.13 -9.25
N HIS A 122 -23.20 10.52 -8.18
CA HIS A 122 -23.99 11.21 -7.16
C HIS A 122 -23.12 11.50 -5.95
N VAL A 123 -22.84 12.79 -5.69
CA VAL A 123 -22.07 13.24 -4.53
C VAL A 123 -23.00 14.03 -3.62
N GLY A 124 -23.52 13.39 -2.57
CA GLY A 124 -24.54 14.00 -1.71
C GLY A 124 -25.86 14.17 -2.45
N ASN A 125 -26.39 15.40 -2.53
CA ASN A 125 -27.62 15.73 -3.27
C ASN A 125 -27.36 16.19 -4.71
N GLU A 126 -26.10 16.20 -5.16
CA GLU A 126 -25.73 16.67 -6.49
C GLU A 126 -25.42 15.49 -7.42
N THR A 127 -26.02 15.51 -8.61
CA THR A 127 -25.73 14.56 -9.70
C THR A 127 -24.78 15.22 -10.68
N ILE A 128 -23.55 14.74 -10.74
CA ILE A 128 -22.52 15.22 -11.66
C ILE A 128 -22.59 14.35 -12.93
N PRO A 129 -22.82 14.95 -14.11
CA PRO A 129 -22.84 14.21 -15.36
C PRO A 129 -21.45 13.65 -15.69
N TYR A 130 -21.39 12.46 -16.29
CA TYR A 130 -20.14 11.78 -16.64
C TYR A 130 -19.15 12.69 -17.40
N PHE A 131 -19.65 13.50 -18.34
CA PHE A 131 -18.81 14.38 -19.15
C PHE A 131 -18.11 15.47 -18.33
N GLU A 132 -18.74 15.94 -17.25
CA GLU A 132 -18.14 16.92 -16.35
C GLU A 132 -17.02 16.29 -15.52
N VAL A 133 -17.22 15.05 -15.05
CA VAL A 133 -16.17 14.27 -14.37
C VAL A 133 -14.96 14.06 -15.29
N VAL A 134 -15.19 13.69 -16.56
CA VAL A 134 -14.10 13.52 -17.54
C VAL A 134 -13.40 14.83 -17.84
N LYS A 135 -14.14 15.93 -17.93
CA LYS A 135 -13.57 17.27 -18.13
C LYS A 135 -12.70 17.70 -16.94
N ASP A 136 -13.13 17.40 -15.71
CA ASP A 136 -12.38 17.69 -14.48
C ASP A 136 -11.09 16.88 -14.36
N LEU A 137 -11.04 15.65 -14.90
CA LEU A 137 -9.80 14.88 -14.99
C LEU A 137 -8.76 15.56 -15.88
N GLY A 138 -9.19 16.31 -16.90
CA GLY A 138 -8.33 17.10 -17.76
C GLY A 138 -7.17 16.31 -18.36
N SER A 139 -5.94 16.80 -18.16
CA SER A 139 -4.72 16.17 -18.68
C SER A 139 -4.34 14.85 -17.99
N SER A 140 -4.88 14.56 -16.81
CA SER A 140 -4.59 13.31 -16.08
C SER A 140 -5.12 12.08 -16.81
N LEU A 141 -6.14 12.24 -17.66
CA LEU A 141 -6.74 11.17 -18.47
C LEU A 141 -5.72 10.49 -19.39
N ILE A 142 -4.77 11.25 -19.94
CA ILE A 142 -3.71 10.73 -20.82
C ILE A 142 -2.46 10.40 -20.00
N LEU A 143 -2.13 11.24 -19.02
CA LEU A 143 -0.90 11.10 -18.24
C LEU A 143 -0.88 9.83 -17.39
N VAL A 144 -1.98 9.50 -16.70
CA VAL A 144 -2.04 8.36 -15.79
C VAL A 144 -1.83 7.03 -16.52
N PRO A 145 -2.56 6.72 -17.63
CA PRO A 145 -2.31 5.50 -18.39
C PRO A 145 -0.91 5.45 -19.00
N LEU A 146 -0.40 6.58 -19.52
CA LEU A 146 0.94 6.63 -20.10
C LEU A 146 2.01 6.26 -19.08
N VAL A 147 1.97 6.88 -17.89
CA VAL A 147 2.91 6.58 -16.79
C VAL A 147 2.73 5.14 -16.31
N ALA A 148 1.49 4.64 -16.22
CA ALA A 148 1.21 3.27 -15.83
C ALA A 148 1.81 2.24 -16.80
N ILE A 149 1.70 2.46 -18.11
CA ILE A 149 2.28 1.59 -19.15
C ILE A 149 3.80 1.63 -19.07
N LEU A 150 4.40 2.83 -19.01
CA LEU A 150 5.86 3.00 -18.91
C LEU A 150 6.41 2.29 -17.66
N ALA A 151 5.75 2.46 -16.51
CA ALA A 151 6.12 1.78 -15.28
C ALA A 151 5.99 0.26 -15.40
N ASN A 152 4.87 -0.24 -15.95
CA ASN A 152 4.63 -1.67 -16.11
C ASN A 152 5.67 -2.35 -17.01
N VAL A 153 5.95 -1.75 -18.18
CA VAL A 153 6.96 -2.28 -19.12
C VAL A 153 8.36 -2.22 -18.53
N SER A 154 8.69 -1.16 -17.78
CA SER A 154 10.00 -1.03 -17.10
C SER A 154 10.20 -2.12 -16.05
N ILE A 155 9.16 -2.41 -15.26
CA ILE A 155 9.18 -3.49 -14.26
C ILE A 155 9.30 -4.85 -14.95
N ALA A 156 8.50 -5.10 -15.99
CA ALA A 156 8.58 -6.35 -16.73
C ALA A 156 10.01 -6.61 -17.19
N LYS A 157 10.63 -5.64 -17.89
CA LYS A 157 12.03 -5.73 -18.37
C LYS A 157 13.05 -5.94 -17.25
N ALA A 158 12.84 -5.35 -16.07
CA ALA A 158 13.75 -5.53 -14.93
C ALA A 158 13.77 -6.97 -14.38
N PHE A 159 12.70 -7.75 -14.60
CA PHE A 159 12.54 -9.10 -14.04
C PHE A 159 12.50 -10.22 -15.08
N THR A 160 12.67 -9.95 -16.37
CA THR A 160 12.56 -10.98 -17.43
C THR A 160 13.82 -11.82 -17.66
N ALA A 161 14.90 -11.61 -16.92
CA ALA A 161 16.13 -12.42 -16.98
C ALA A 161 16.62 -12.70 -18.43
N GLY A 162 16.56 -11.68 -19.30
CA GLY A 162 16.99 -11.76 -20.69
C GLY A 162 15.94 -12.21 -21.70
N LYS A 163 14.71 -12.53 -21.28
CA LYS A 163 13.59 -12.78 -22.20
C LYS A 163 13.08 -11.48 -22.81
N ILE A 164 12.71 -11.55 -24.09
CA ILE A 164 12.12 -10.43 -24.82
C ILE A 164 10.75 -10.10 -24.22
N VAL A 165 10.53 -8.82 -23.91
CA VAL A 165 9.25 -8.29 -23.44
C VAL A 165 8.56 -7.59 -24.61
N ASP A 166 7.39 -8.08 -24.97
CA ASP A 166 6.51 -7.40 -25.93
C ASP A 166 5.75 -6.29 -25.21
N ALA A 167 6.16 -5.04 -25.46
CA ALA A 167 5.54 -3.86 -24.85
C ALA A 167 4.09 -3.66 -25.32
N SER A 168 3.75 -4.05 -26.55
CA SER A 168 2.39 -3.95 -27.08
C SER A 168 1.46 -4.91 -26.34
N GLN A 169 1.93 -6.13 -26.09
CA GLN A 169 1.18 -7.13 -25.34
C GLN A 169 0.97 -6.71 -23.89
N GLU A 170 2.00 -6.18 -23.23
CA GLU A 170 1.90 -5.64 -21.86
C GLU A 170 0.93 -4.45 -21.79
N MET A 171 0.92 -3.59 -22.79
CA MET A 171 -0.03 -2.46 -22.88
C MET A 171 -1.48 -2.95 -23.02
N ILE A 172 -1.75 -3.92 -23.90
CA ILE A 172 -3.09 -4.48 -24.09
C ILE A 172 -3.55 -5.18 -22.80
N ALA A 173 -2.69 -5.99 -22.19
CA ALA A 173 -3.00 -6.67 -20.94
C ALA A 173 -3.35 -5.67 -19.82
N LEU A 174 -2.52 -4.64 -19.64
CA LEU A 174 -2.75 -3.60 -18.63
C LEU A 174 -4.03 -2.80 -18.90
N GLY A 175 -4.31 -2.49 -20.17
CA GLY A 175 -5.53 -1.80 -20.59
C GLY A 175 -6.77 -2.61 -20.26
N LEU A 176 -6.79 -3.90 -20.64
CA LEU A 176 -7.89 -4.80 -20.32
C LEU A 176 -8.07 -4.93 -18.81
N CYS A 177 -7.00 -5.10 -18.03
CA CYS A 177 -7.08 -5.16 -16.57
C CYS A 177 -7.74 -3.92 -15.97
N ASN A 178 -7.41 -2.71 -16.45
CA ASN A 178 -7.98 -1.47 -15.93
C ASN A 178 -9.43 -1.24 -16.42
N ILE A 179 -9.77 -1.65 -17.65
CA ILE A 179 -11.17 -1.61 -18.13
C ILE A 179 -12.03 -2.54 -17.28
N PHE A 180 -11.64 -3.81 -17.10
CA PHE A 180 -12.37 -4.73 -16.24
C PHE A 180 -12.41 -4.26 -14.78
N GLY A 181 -11.31 -3.73 -14.25
CA GLY A 181 -11.24 -3.18 -12.90
C GLY A 181 -12.17 -1.98 -12.69
N SER A 182 -12.33 -1.12 -13.69
CA SER A 182 -13.22 0.04 -13.61
C SER A 182 -14.69 -0.35 -13.35
N CYS A 183 -15.11 -1.53 -13.83
CA CYS A 183 -16.45 -2.06 -13.57
C CYS A 183 -16.70 -2.46 -12.11
N PHE A 184 -15.63 -2.53 -11.30
CA PHE A 184 -15.67 -2.86 -9.88
C PHE A 184 -15.13 -1.70 -9.03
N SER A 185 -15.26 -0.45 -9.50
CA SER A 185 -14.76 0.75 -8.79
C SER A 185 -13.25 0.68 -8.45
N ALA A 186 -12.46 -0.06 -9.21
CA ALA A 186 -11.03 -0.16 -8.95
C ALA A 186 -10.31 1.13 -9.38
N MET A 187 -9.35 1.57 -8.57
CA MET A 187 -8.41 2.62 -8.96
C MET A 187 -7.48 2.12 -10.08
N PRO A 188 -6.96 3.02 -10.95
CA PRO A 188 -5.97 2.66 -11.96
C PRO A 188 -4.79 1.89 -11.35
N THR A 189 -4.50 0.73 -11.93
CA THR A 189 -3.46 -0.19 -11.48
C THR A 189 -2.30 -0.24 -12.47
N CYS A 190 -1.11 -0.56 -11.96
CA CYS A 190 0.10 -0.83 -12.74
C CYS A 190 0.99 -1.87 -12.02
N GLY A 191 2.05 -2.32 -12.69
CA GLY A 191 3.05 -3.19 -12.09
C GLY A 191 3.67 -2.59 -10.82
N ALA A 192 4.10 -3.45 -9.89
CA ALA A 192 4.69 -3.01 -8.62
C ALA A 192 6.06 -3.66 -8.39
N PHE A 193 7.13 -2.84 -8.40
CA PHE A 193 8.52 -3.27 -8.20
C PHE A 193 8.68 -4.16 -6.97
N THR A 194 8.17 -3.73 -5.81
CA THR A 194 8.31 -4.47 -4.54
C THR A 194 7.66 -5.86 -4.62
N ARG A 195 6.46 -5.96 -5.22
CA ARG A 195 5.76 -7.26 -5.34
C ARG A 195 6.48 -8.18 -6.33
N SER A 196 6.92 -7.65 -7.47
CA SER A 196 7.68 -8.41 -8.47
C SER A 196 9.02 -8.89 -7.93
N ALA A 197 9.75 -8.06 -7.17
CA ALA A 197 11.01 -8.44 -6.52
C ALA A 197 10.83 -9.59 -5.53
N VAL A 198 9.82 -9.50 -4.67
CA VAL A 198 9.52 -10.55 -3.68
C VAL A 198 9.12 -11.85 -4.39
N SER A 199 8.25 -11.76 -5.40
CA SER A 199 7.81 -12.91 -6.21
C SER A 199 8.99 -13.59 -6.91
N HIS A 200 9.87 -12.80 -7.53
CA HIS A 200 11.08 -13.29 -8.20
C HIS A 200 12.04 -13.96 -7.19
N SER A 201 12.30 -13.32 -6.05
CA SER A 201 13.15 -13.90 -4.99
C SER A 201 12.56 -15.15 -4.35
N SER A 202 11.24 -15.31 -4.39
CA SER A 202 10.52 -16.49 -3.92
C SER A 202 10.48 -17.64 -4.94
N GLY A 203 11.06 -17.44 -6.13
CA GLY A 203 11.15 -18.47 -7.17
C GLY A 203 9.85 -18.71 -7.94
N VAL A 204 8.93 -17.74 -7.98
CA VAL A 204 7.69 -17.84 -8.77
C VAL A 204 8.02 -17.89 -10.26
N ARG A 205 7.40 -18.85 -10.98
CA ARG A 205 7.65 -19.07 -12.42
C ARG A 205 6.40 -18.99 -13.29
N THR A 206 5.21 -18.92 -12.69
CA THR A 206 3.92 -18.95 -13.40
C THR A 206 3.03 -17.78 -12.97
N PRO A 207 2.12 -17.30 -13.84
CA PRO A 207 1.18 -16.24 -13.50
C PRO A 207 0.15 -16.66 -12.43
N LEU A 208 0.05 -17.97 -12.12
CA LEU A 208 -0.85 -18.51 -11.10
C LEU A 208 -0.62 -17.90 -9.71
N ALA A 209 0.59 -17.41 -9.41
CA ALA A 209 0.85 -16.67 -8.16
C ALA A 209 0.00 -15.40 -8.03
N GLY A 210 -0.34 -14.75 -9.15
CA GLY A 210 -1.26 -13.61 -9.17
C GLY A 210 -2.68 -14.00 -8.78
N MET A 211 -3.18 -15.12 -9.32
CA MET A 211 -4.49 -15.66 -8.97
C MET A 211 -4.56 -16.08 -7.50
N TYR A 212 -3.51 -16.75 -6.99
CA TYR A 212 -3.39 -17.07 -5.57
C TYR A 212 -3.44 -15.81 -4.69
N SER A 213 -2.69 -14.77 -5.07
CA SER A 213 -2.67 -13.49 -4.34
C SER A 213 -4.03 -12.79 -4.36
N ALA A 214 -4.77 -12.86 -5.48
CA ALA A 214 -6.11 -12.31 -5.60
C ALA A 214 -7.11 -13.03 -4.68
N ILE A 215 -7.11 -14.37 -4.69
CA ILE A 215 -7.97 -15.19 -3.80
C ILE A 215 -7.67 -14.89 -2.33
N MET A 216 -6.40 -14.82 -1.95
CA MET A 216 -6.00 -14.48 -0.59
C MET A 216 -6.44 -13.07 -0.18
N THR A 217 -6.38 -12.11 -1.10
CA THR A 217 -6.83 -10.73 -0.85
C THR A 217 -8.36 -10.68 -0.67
N LEU A 218 -9.11 -11.41 -1.49
CA LEU A 218 -10.57 -11.51 -1.37
C LEU A 218 -10.98 -12.17 -0.05
N LEU A 219 -10.30 -13.25 0.35
CA LEU A 219 -10.53 -13.90 1.64
C LEU A 219 -10.21 -12.95 2.80
N ALA A 220 -9.09 -12.23 2.72
CA ALA A 220 -8.74 -11.22 3.73
C ALA A 220 -9.80 -10.12 3.82
N LEU A 221 -10.31 -9.59 2.70
CA LEU A 221 -11.41 -8.61 2.73
C LEU A 221 -12.70 -9.21 3.30
N SER A 222 -13.01 -10.48 3.05
CA SER A 222 -14.24 -11.10 3.59
C SER A 222 -14.15 -11.35 5.11
N LEU A 223 -13.00 -11.86 5.58
CA LEU A 223 -12.83 -12.29 6.98
C LEU A 223 -12.21 -11.22 7.90
N LEU A 224 -11.29 -10.40 7.40
CA LEU A 224 -10.50 -9.46 8.22
C LEU A 224 -11.02 -8.02 8.18
N THR A 225 -12.06 -7.70 7.40
CA THR A 225 -12.64 -6.34 7.36
C THR A 225 -12.95 -5.72 8.74
N PRO A 226 -13.55 -6.42 9.73
CA PRO A 226 -13.77 -5.81 11.04
C PRO A 226 -12.46 -5.43 11.75
N TYR A 227 -11.36 -6.16 11.50
CA TYR A 227 -10.05 -5.84 12.06
C TYR A 227 -9.38 -4.65 11.37
N PHE A 228 -9.69 -4.39 10.09
CA PHE A 228 -9.14 -3.24 9.37
C PHE A 228 -9.55 -1.89 9.95
N TYR A 229 -10.65 -1.83 10.70
CA TYR A 229 -11.03 -0.65 11.46
C TYR A 229 -9.90 -0.17 12.38
N PHE A 230 -9.24 -1.10 13.07
CA PHE A 230 -8.24 -0.82 14.09
C PHE A 230 -6.85 -0.53 13.53
N ILE A 231 -6.67 -0.46 12.21
CA ILE A 231 -5.37 -0.16 11.63
C ILE A 231 -5.03 1.32 11.82
N PRO A 232 -3.93 1.68 12.49
CA PRO A 232 -3.55 3.08 12.64
C PRO A 232 -3.05 3.65 11.31
N LYS A 233 -3.61 4.79 10.88
CA LYS A 233 -3.20 5.51 9.65
C LYS A 233 -1.72 5.87 9.69
N THR A 234 -1.21 6.16 10.88
CA THR A 234 0.18 6.51 11.13
C THR A 234 1.13 5.33 10.87
N THR A 235 0.74 4.10 11.22
CA THR A 235 1.52 2.89 10.88
C THR A 235 1.61 2.71 9.37
N LEU A 236 0.49 2.86 8.65
CA LEU A 236 0.50 2.78 7.19
C LEU A 236 1.40 3.85 6.56
N ALA A 237 1.37 5.08 7.08
CA ALA A 237 2.25 6.15 6.63
C ALA A 237 3.73 5.83 6.87
N ALA A 238 4.08 5.29 8.05
CA ALA A 238 5.44 4.84 8.37
C ALA A 238 5.92 3.74 7.40
N VAL A 239 5.09 2.72 7.14
CA VAL A 239 5.39 1.65 6.18
C VAL A 239 5.69 2.22 4.78
N LEU A 240 4.89 3.18 4.31
CA LEU A 240 5.08 3.82 3.01
C LEU A 240 6.37 4.66 2.96
N ILE A 241 6.66 5.45 4.01
CA ILE A 241 7.88 6.27 4.09
C ILE A 241 9.13 5.39 4.05
N VAL A 242 9.18 4.34 4.88
CA VAL A 242 10.32 3.41 4.91
C VAL A 242 10.46 2.67 3.58
N SER A 243 9.35 2.30 2.95
CA SER A 243 9.37 1.62 1.65
C SER A 243 9.94 2.50 0.53
N VAL A 244 9.56 3.78 0.47
CA VAL A 244 10.10 4.72 -0.52
C VAL A 244 11.56 5.05 -0.23
N ALA A 245 11.93 5.31 1.03
CA ALA A 245 13.31 5.56 1.42
C ALA A 245 14.22 4.39 1.03
N PHE A 246 13.74 3.16 1.20
CA PHE A 246 14.44 1.95 0.77
C PHE A 246 14.64 1.90 -0.75
N MET A 247 13.56 2.14 -1.50
CA MET A 247 13.61 2.11 -2.97
C MET A 247 14.65 3.11 -3.49
N VAL A 248 14.66 4.33 -2.96
CA VAL A 248 15.63 5.37 -3.32
C VAL A 248 17.05 5.01 -2.90
N SER A 249 17.23 4.40 -1.72
CA SER A 249 18.58 4.01 -1.24
C SER A 249 19.20 2.84 -2.00
N ASN A 250 18.39 2.07 -2.74
CA ASN A 250 18.81 0.88 -3.48
C ASN A 250 18.76 1.08 -5.02
N LEU A 251 18.34 2.27 -5.46
CA LEU A 251 18.48 2.75 -6.84
C LEU A 251 19.92 3.23 -7.05
#